data_AF-A0A6I4T930-F1
#
_entry.id   AF-A0A6I4T930-F1
#
_cell.length_a   1.000
_cell.length_b   1.000
_cell.length_c   1.000
_cell.angle_alpha   90.00
_cell.angle_beta   90.00
_cell.angle_gamma   90.00
#
_symmetry.space_group_name_H-M   'P 1'
#
loop_
_entity.id
_entity.type
_entity.pdbx_description
1 polymer ?
#
loop_
_entity_poly.entity_id
_entity_poly.type
_entity_poly.pdbx_seq_one_letter_code
_entity_poly.pdbx_strand_id
1 'polypeptide(L)' 'MGKRSGVPHRDDELDKLSSDELRSELARSRTRLSIAPSTKMAKLSQKRIHWLESALAVREIE' A
#
# COMPACT_ATOMS: atom_id res chain seq x y z
N MET A 1 7.92 -5.10 -21.80
CA MET A 1 7.70 -4.44 -20.49
C MET A 1 6.80 -5.33 -19.65
N GLY A 2 7.37 -6.13 -18.76
CA GLY A 2 6.59 -6.99 -17.87
C GLY A 2 5.75 -6.12 -16.95
N LYS A 3 4.44 -6.36 -16.91
CA LYS A 3 3.51 -5.71 -15.99
C LYS A 3 4.02 -5.97 -14.58
N ARG A 4 4.75 -5.03 -13.98
CA ARG A 4 5.00 -5.04 -12.54
C ARG A 4 3.61 -5.03 -11.93
N SER A 5 3.25 -6.12 -11.26
CA SER A 5 2.16 -6.11 -10.29
C SER A 5 2.35 -4.81 -9.51
N GLY A 6 1.49 -3.79 -9.69
CA GLY A 6 1.64 -2.47 -9.08
C GLY A 6 1.43 -2.48 -7.56
N VAL A 7 1.71 -3.63 -6.95
CA VAL A 7 1.51 -4.02 -5.58
C VAL A 7 2.91 -4.25 -5.02
N PRO A 8 3.49 -3.28 -4.30
CA PRO A 8 4.81 -3.43 -3.70
C PRO A 8 4.76 -4.50 -2.59
N HIS A 9 5.78 -5.34 -2.51
CA HIS A 9 5.92 -6.39 -1.49
C HIS A 9 7.09 -6.15 -0.53
N ARG A 10 7.99 -5.22 -0.87
CA ARG A 10 9.18 -4.86 -0.09
C ARG A 10 9.43 -3.35 -0.12
N ASP A 11 10.21 -2.84 0.84
CA ASP A 11 10.53 -1.42 0.96
C ASP A 11 11.24 -0.88 -0.29
N ASP A 12 12.17 -1.65 -0.87
CA ASP A 12 12.88 -1.25 -2.09
C ASP A 12 11.97 -1.15 -3.34
N GLU A 13 10.82 -1.83 -3.32
CA GLU A 13 9.80 -1.71 -4.36
C GLU A 13 8.89 -0.52 -4.10
N LEU A 14 8.64 -0.23 -2.82
CA LEU A 14 7.86 0.92 -2.36
C LEU A 14 8.53 2.23 -2.74
N ASP A 15 9.86 2.32 -2.56
CA ASP A 15 10.66 3.50 -2.91
C ASP A 15 10.63 3.83 -4.41
N LYS A 16 10.44 2.82 -5.25
CA LYS A 16 10.37 2.97 -6.71
C LYS A 16 9.02 3.47 -7.21
N LEU A 17 7.99 3.46 -6.36
CA LEU A 17 6.67 3.99 -6.72
C LEU A 17 6.67 5.50 -6.63
N SER A 18 5.91 6.16 -7.50
CA SER A 18 5.54 7.56 -7.34
C SER A 18 4.53 7.76 -6.19
N SER A 19 4.38 8.99 -5.70
CA SER A 19 3.40 9.32 -4.66
C SER A 19 1.95 9.01 -5.09
N ASP A 20 1.64 9.18 -6.38
CA ASP A 20 0.31 8.85 -6.93
C ASP A 20 0.06 7.34 -6.97
N GLU A 21 1.08 6.54 -7.29
CA GLU A 21 0.99 5.08 -7.24
C GLU A 21 0.82 4.57 -5.80
N LEU A 22 1.53 5.18 -4.83
CA LEU A 22 1.36 4.88 -3.41
C LEU A 22 -0.06 5.20 -2.93
N ARG A 23 -0.59 6.37 -3.27
CA ARG A 23 -1.97 6.78 -2.94
C ARG A 23 -2.99 5.83 -3.57
N SER A 24 -2.76 5.41 -4.81
CA SER A 24 -3.60 4.43 -5.50
C SER A 24 -3.59 3.07 -4.79
N GLU A 25 -2.42 2.58 -4.36
CA GLU A 25 -2.31 1.33 -3.61
C GLU A 25 -2.91 1.41 -2.20
N LEU A 26 -2.77 2.56 -1.55
CA LEU A 26 -3.41 2.84 -0.27
C LEU A 26 -4.94 2.79 -0.39
N ALA A 27 -5.50 3.42 -1.44
CA ALA A 27 -6.93 3.35 -1.73
C ALA A 27 -7.39 1.90 -1.97
N ARG A 28 -6.66 1.12 -2.78
CA ARG A 28 -6.95 -0.32 -2.99
C ARG A 28 -6.92 -1.11 -1.68
N SER A 29 -5.95 -0.83 -0.81
CA SER A 29 -5.81 -1.52 0.47
C SER A 29 -6.95 -1.19 1.44
N ARG A 30 -7.41 0.07 1.45
CA ARG A 30 -8.60 0.50 2.21
C ARG A 30 -9.88 -0.16 1.70
N THR A 31 -10.08 -0.26 0.39
CA THR A 31 -11.21 -1.00 -0.18
C THR A 31 -11.15 -2.48 0.20
N ARG A 32 -9.97 -3.11 0.17
CA ARG A 32 -9.82 -4.52 0.60
C ARG A 32 -10.16 -4.70 2.08
N LEU A 33 -9.80 -3.74 2.93
CA LEU A 33 -10.15 -3.77 4.35
C LEU A 33 -11.67 -3.70 4.55
N SER A 34 -12.39 -2.87 3.81
CA SER A 34 -13.84 -2.71 3.98
C SER A 34 -14.65 -3.95 3.57
N ILE A 35 -14.10 -4.80 2.69
CA ILE A 35 -14.73 -6.05 2.24
C ILE A 35 -14.04 -7.31 2.79
N ALA A 36 -13.19 -7.17 3.81
CA ALA A 36 -12.38 -8.28 4.31
C ALA A 36 -13.27 -9.40 4.90
N PRO A 37 -13.19 -10.64 4.41
CA PRO A 37 -14.08 -11.73 4.84
C PRO A 37 -13.70 -12.33 6.20
N SER A 38 -12.56 -11.95 6.76
CA SER A 38 -12.10 -12.45 8.07
C SER A 38 -11.23 -11.43 8.80
N THR A 39 -11.15 -11.59 10.12
CA THR A 39 -10.27 -10.80 10.99
C THR A 39 -8.80 -10.94 10.61
N LYS A 40 -8.36 -12.11 10.11
CA LYS A 40 -7.00 -12.32 9.59
C LYS A 40 -6.73 -11.44 8.37
N MET A 41 -7.64 -11.41 7.40
CA MET A 41 -7.50 -10.59 6.19
C MET A 41 -7.61 -9.09 6.50
N ALA A 42 -8.45 -8.71 7.46
CA ALA A 42 -8.54 -7.34 7.95
C ALA A 42 -7.20 -6.90 8.57
N LYS A 43 -6.59 -7.72 9.45
CA LYS A 43 -5.27 -7.43 10.04
C LYS A 43 -4.17 -7.30 9.00
N LEU A 44 -4.16 -8.14 7.97
CA LEU A 44 -3.19 -8.02 6.87
C LEU A 44 -3.38 -6.72 6.10
N SER A 45 -4.62 -6.34 5.81
CA SER A 45 -4.94 -5.09 5.11
C SER A 45 -4.58 -3.86 5.95
N GLN A 46 -4.84 -3.90 7.26
CA GLN A 46 -4.44 -2.84 8.20
C GLN A 46 -2.92 -2.66 8.26
N LYS A 47 -2.15 -3.75 8.38
CA LYS A 47 -0.68 -3.69 8.34
C LYS A 47 -0.17 -3.05 7.05
N ARG A 48 -0.78 -3.42 5.92
CA ARG A 48 -0.43 -2.87 4.61
C ARG A 48 -0.76 -1.38 4.51
N ILE A 49 -1.94 -0.96 4.96
CA ILE A 49 -2.32 0.45 5.02
C ILE A 49 -1.31 1.26 5.82
N HIS A 50 -0.97 0.79 7.03
CA HIS A 50 -0.01 1.48 7.89
C HIS A 50 1.36 1.65 7.22
N TRP A 51 1.87 0.58 6.61
CA TRP A 51 3.13 0.61 5.87
C TRP A 51 3.14 1.64 4.72
N LEU A 52 2.05 1.71 3.94
CA LEU A 52 1.89 2.68 2.85
C LEU A 52 1.75 4.12 3.36
N GLU A 53 1.03 4.32 4.47
CA GLU A 53 0.86 5.64 5.10
C GLU A 53 2.18 6.18 5.65
N SER A 54 3.01 5.33 6.28
CA SER A 54 4.34 5.74 6.75
C SER A 54 5.23 6.18 5.59
N ALA A 55 5.22 5.47 4.46
CA ALA A 55 6.02 5.85 3.31
C ALA A 55 5.55 7.15 2.65
N LEU A 56 4.24 7.40 2.61
CA LEU A 56 3.70 8.69 2.15
C LEU A 56 4.08 9.83 3.10
N ALA A 57 3.98 9.61 4.42
CA ALA A 57 4.31 10.62 5.41
C ALA A 57 5.79 11.06 5.33
N VAL A 58 6.71 10.12 5.09
CA VAL A 58 8.14 10.45 4.87
C VAL A 58 8.31 11.37 3.65
N ARG A 59 7.59 11.09 2.56
CA ARG A 59 7.71 11.84 1.30
C ARG A 59 7.01 13.19 1.29
N GLU A 60 5.98 13.38 2.11
CA GLU A 60 5.30 14.67 2.24
C GLU A 60 6.08 15.68 3.10
N ILE A 61 7.12 15.21 3.81
CA ILE A 61 8.02 16.03 4.62
C ILE A 61 9.25 16.49 3.80
N GLU A 62 9.61 15.78 2.73
CA GLU A 62 10.69 16.12 1.78
C GLU A 62 10.25 17.17 0.75
#